data_AF-A0A7N4PC39-F1
#
_entry.id   AF-A0A7N4PC39-F1
#
_cell.length_a   1.000
_cell.length_b   1.000
_cell.length_c   1.000
_cell.angle_alpha   90.00
_cell.angle_beta   90.00
_cell.angle_gamma   90.00
#
_symmetry.space_group_name_H-M   'P 1'
#
loop_
_entity.id
_entity.type
_entity.pdbx_description
1 polymer ?
#
loop_
_entity_poly.entity_id
_entity_poly.type
_entity_poly.pdbx_seq_one_letter_code
_entity_poly.pdbx_strand_id
1 'polypeptide(L)' 'MRPNILLTGTPGVGKTTLGKELASRTGLTYVNVGDLAQEGDTMRNY' A
#
# COMPACT_ATOMS: atom_id res chain seq x y z
N MET A 1 16.77 2.08 -12.61
CA MET A 1 15.77 1.11 -12.09
C MET A 1 15.19 1.67 -10.79
N ARG A 2 13.90 1.49 -10.53
CA ARG A 2 13.25 1.88 -9.26
C ARG A 2 12.80 0.62 -8.51
N PRO A 3 13.01 0.50 -7.19
CA PRO A 3 12.63 -0.69 -6.43
C PRO A 3 11.14 -0.70 -6.10
N ASN A 4 10.62 -1.90 -5.86
CA ASN A 4 9.30 -2.11 -5.23
C ASN A 4 9.50 -2.37 -3.74
N ILE A 5 8.63 -1.81 -2.90
CA ILE A 5 8.73 -1.88 -1.43
C ILE A 5 7.40 -2.36 -0.88
N LEU A 6 7.44 -3.41 -0.04
CA LEU A 6 6.28 -3.91 0.69
C LEU A 6 6.33 -3.45 2.15
N LEU A 7 5.30 -2.72 2.58
CA LEU A 7 5.11 -2.33 3.97
C LEU A 7 4.10 -3.28 4.63
N THR A 8 4.55 -4.10 5.57
CA THR A 8 3.71 -5.04 6.33
C THR A 8 3.83 -4.80 7.84
N GLY A 9 2.93 -5.41 8.62
CA GLY A 9 2.80 -5.21 10.06
C GLY A 9 1.34 -5.14 10.48
N THR A 10 1.08 -5.32 11.78
CA THR A 10 -0.28 -5.34 12.34
C THR A 10 -1.09 -4.08 12.01
N PRO A 11 -2.43 -4.14 11.96
CA PRO A 11 -3.27 -2.96 11.77
C PRO A 11 -2.92 -1.85 12.79
N GLY A 12 -2.93 -0.59 12.36
CA GLY A 12 -2.66 0.56 13.23
C GLY A 12 -1.19 1.00 13.39
N VAL A 13 -0.19 0.21 12.98
CA VAL A 13 1.25 0.56 13.17
C VAL A 13 1.81 1.67 12.26
N GLY A 14 0.95 2.38 11.52
CA GLY A 14 1.37 3.55 10.72
C GLY A 14 1.87 3.28 9.28
N LYS A 15 1.67 2.08 8.74
CA LYS A 15 2.10 1.68 7.38
C LYS A 15 1.63 2.66 6.28
N THR A 16 0.36 3.05 6.31
CA THR A 16 -0.23 3.97 5.32
C THR A 16 0.41 5.35 5.39
N THR A 17 0.62 5.87 6.59
CA THR A 17 1.28 7.16 6.81
C THR A 17 2.70 7.14 6.25
N LEU A 18 3.48 6.10 6.61
CA LEU A 18 4.84 5.94 6.11
C LEU A 18 4.89 5.78 4.59
N GLY A 19 4.02 4.95 4.01
CA GLY A 19 4.00 4.69 2.57
C GLY A 19 3.69 5.94 1.74
N LYS A 20 2.74 6.76 2.17
CA LYS A 20 2.41 8.04 1.52
C LYS A 20 3.57 9.03 1.59
N GLU A 21 4.20 9.15 2.76
CA GLU A 21 5.35 10.05 2.94
C GLU A 21 6.57 9.60 2.13
N LEU A 22 6.85 8.29 2.11
CA LEU A 22 7.93 7.71 1.33
C LEU A 22 7.74 7.97 -0.18
N ALA A 23 6.53 7.72 -0.69
CA ALA A 23 6.17 8.00 -2.08
C ALA A 23 6.37 9.48 -2.44
N SER A 24 5.86 10.39 -1.60
CA SER A 24 6.01 11.84 -1.77
C SER A 24 7.48 12.27 -1.86
N ARG A 25 8.35 11.75 -0.98
CA ARG A 25 9.77 12.12 -0.92
C ARG A 25 10.65 11.50 -1.99
N THR A 26 10.27 10.34 -2.52
CA THR A 26 11.11 9.55 -3.44
C THR A 26 10.62 9.56 -4.89
N GLY A 27 9.41 10.07 -5.14
CA GLY A 27 8.75 9.98 -6.44
C GLY A 27 8.33 8.55 -6.81
N LEU A 28 8.25 7.65 -5.83
CA LEU A 28 7.63 6.33 -5.96
C LEU A 28 6.11 6.44 -5.90
N THR A 29 5.41 5.44 -6.42
CA THR A 29 3.95 5.36 -6.35
C THR A 29 3.53 4.63 -5.09
N TYR A 30 2.67 5.24 -4.27
CA TYR A 30 2.02 4.55 -3.16
C TYR A 30 0.81 3.75 -3.68
N VAL A 31 0.72 2.49 -3.28
CA VAL A 31 -0.39 1.59 -3.63
C VAL A 31 -0.90 0.94 -2.34
N ASN A 32 -2.21 1.03 -2.11
CA ASN A 32 -2.88 0.34 -1.00
C ASN A 32 -3.58 -0.91 -1.53
N VAL A 33 -3.10 -2.08 -1.10
CA VAL A 33 -3.62 -3.38 -1.54
C VAL A 33 -5.07 -3.61 -1.06
N GLY A 34 -5.47 -3.06 0.08
CA GLY A 34 -6.84 -3.19 0.57
C GLY A 34 -7.85 -2.50 -0.36
N ASP A 35 -7.50 -1.30 -0.82
CA ASP A 35 -8.33 -0.53 -1.75
C ASP A 35 -8.40 -1.25 -3.11
N LEU A 36 -7.27 -1.74 -3.62
CA LEU A 36 -7.22 -2.55 -4.85
C LEU A 36 -8.04 -3.84 -4.76
N ALA A 37 -8.03 -4.52 -3.62
CA ALA A 37 -8.78 -5.76 -3.43
C ALA A 37 -10.30 -5.50 -3.37
N GLN A 38 -10.71 -4.31 -2.90
CA GLN A 38 -12.10 -3.87 -2.92
C GLN A 38 -12.56 -3.46 -4.33
N GLU A 39 -11.69 -2.85 -5.12
CA GLU A 39 -11.95 -2.50 -6.53
C GLU A 39 -11.99 -3.73 -7.45
N GLY A 40 -11.21 -4.76 -7.14
CA GLY A 40 -11.03 -5.96 -7.98
C GLY A 40 -12.05 -7.10 -7.80
N ASP A 41 -13.09 -6.94 -6.97
CA ASP A 41 -14.05 -8.00 -6.58
C ASP A 41 -13.40 -9.26 -5.96
N THR A 42 -12.11 -9.18 -5.60
CA THR A 42 -11.30 -10.30 -5.11
C THR A 42 -11.70 -10.73 -3.68
N MET A 43 -12.25 -9.80 -2.90
CA MET A 43 -12.68 -10.06 -1.51
C MET A 43 -14.11 -10.61 -1.40
N ARG A 44 -14.92 -10.53 -2.46
CA ARG A 44 -16.34 -10.89 -2.43
C ARG A 44 -16.59 -12.40 -2.56
N ASN A 45 -15.57 -13.15 -2.98
CA ASN A 45 -15.62 -14.59 -3.21
C ASN A 45 -14.84 -15.42 -2.15
N TYR A 46 -14.55 -14.83 -0.98
CA TYR A 46 -13.95 -15.49 0.18
C TYR A 46 -14.90 -15.51 1.37
#